data_AF-A0A165MV90-F1
#
_entry.id   AF-A0A165MV90-F1
#
_cell.length_a   1.000
_cell.length_b   1.000
_cell.length_c   1.000
_cell.angle_alpha   90.00
_cell.angle_beta   90.00
_cell.angle_gamma   90.00
#
_symmetry.space_group_name_H-M   'P 1'
#
loop_
_entity.id
_entity.type
_entity.pdbx_description
1 polymer ?
#
loop_
_entity_poly.entity_id
_entity_poly.type
_entity_poly.pdbx_seq_one_letter_code
_entity_poly.pdbx_strand_id
1 'polypeptide(L)'
;MTSPSSLEQQTIETMTYRLPSFNERVDYAHQAFLRGEDSRKFDNCFEMWDGAFVVTALMRRSLSDPELRRAIEKDFYSAGLAQWQQTAASLAHIPTDKLSSKAATHRRQVEKSPFDFQQPSLF
;
A
#
# COMPACT_ATOMS: atom_id res chain seq x y z
N MET A 1 -37.09 31.56 16.11
CA MET A 1 -35.74 30.97 16.04
C MET A 1 -35.87 29.50 16.38
N THR A 2 -36.16 28.68 15.38
CA THR A 2 -36.30 27.23 15.53
C THR A 2 -34.90 26.60 15.45
N SER A 3 -34.48 25.98 16.55
CA SER A 3 -33.28 25.14 16.56
C SER A 3 -33.44 24.00 15.55
N PRO A 4 -32.40 23.67 14.75
CA PRO A 4 -32.46 22.53 13.84
C PRO A 4 -32.64 21.23 14.61
N SER A 5 -33.37 20.27 14.02
CA SER A 5 -33.72 19.00 14.68
C SER A 5 -32.50 18.08 14.79
N SER A 6 -32.51 17.17 15.77
CA SER A 6 -31.43 16.20 16.03
C SER A 6 -31.08 15.30 14.82
N LEU A 7 -31.99 15.19 13.83
CA LEU A 7 -31.74 14.51 12.56
C LEU A 7 -30.83 15.29 11.61
N GLU A 8 -30.81 16.63 11.68
CA GLU A 8 -29.87 17.47 10.90
C GLU A 8 -28.48 17.51 11.54
N GLN A 9 -28.38 17.18 12.83
CA GLN A 9 -27.10 17.02 13.52
C GLN A 9 -26.45 15.64 13.28
N GLN A 10 -27.22 14.64 12.83
CA GLN A 10 -26.69 13.31 12.46
C GLN A 10 -26.08 13.26 11.05
N THR A 11 -26.37 14.22 10.18
CA THR A 11 -25.84 14.25 8.80
C THR A 11 -24.48 14.95 8.67
N ILE A 12 -23.93 15.46 9.77
CA ILE A 12 -22.58 16.02 9.86
C ILE A 12 -21.73 15.19 10.84
N GLU A 13 -21.98 13.88 10.93
CA GLU A 13 -20.85 12.96 11.13
C GLU A 13 -19.97 13.11 9.90
N THR A 14 -19.00 14.01 10.02
CA THR A 14 -17.81 14.01 9.17
C THR A 14 -17.42 12.56 8.93
N MET A 15 -17.64 12.06 7.71
CA MET A 15 -16.99 10.85 7.23
C MET A 15 -15.50 11.12 7.34
N THR A 16 -14.95 10.82 8.51
CA THR A 16 -13.53 10.88 8.79
C THR A 16 -12.95 9.76 7.96
N TYR A 17 -12.61 10.10 6.72
CA TYR A 17 -12.00 9.16 5.79
C TYR A 17 -10.68 8.71 6.41
N ARG A 18 -10.73 7.54 7.06
CA ARG A 18 -9.55 6.93 7.63
C ARG A 18 -8.77 6.32 6.48
N LEU A 19 -7.55 6.80 6.30
CA LEU A 19 -6.61 6.18 5.36
C LEU A 19 -6.41 4.71 5.73
N PRO A 20 -6.43 3.79 4.74
CA PRO A 20 -6.22 2.38 5.01
C PRO A 20 -4.85 2.15 5.65
N SER A 21 -4.81 1.25 6.62
CA SER A 21 -3.57 0.82 7.26
C SER A 21 -2.67 0.08 6.27
N PHE A 22 -1.41 -0.10 6.67
CA PHE A 22 -0.45 -0.87 5.88
C PHE A 22 -0.96 -2.28 5.56
N ASN A 23 -1.46 -3.01 6.57
CA ASN A 23 -1.94 -4.37 6.38
C ASN A 23 -3.17 -4.41 5.46
N GLU A 24 -4.12 -3.49 5.63
CA GLU A 24 -5.30 -3.40 4.76
C GLU A 24 -4.92 -3.17 3.30
N ARG A 25 -3.88 -2.35 3.03
CA ARG A 25 -3.37 -2.15 1.67
C ARG A 25 -2.66 -3.39 1.11
N VAL A 26 -1.85 -4.08 1.92
CA VAL A 26 -1.19 -5.33 1.48
C VAL A 26 -2.23 -6.40 1.16
N ASP A 27 -3.25 -6.56 2.02
CA ASP A 27 -4.32 -7.53 1.81
C ASP A 27 -5.20 -7.16 0.62
N TYR A 28 -5.50 -5.87 0.44
CA TYR A 28 -6.23 -5.41 -0.73
C TYR A 28 -5.46 -5.67 -2.02
N ALA A 29 -4.18 -5.28 -2.08
CA ALA A 29 -3.33 -5.46 -3.24
C ALA A 29 -3.15 -6.95 -3.59
N HIS A 30 -2.97 -7.80 -2.57
CA HIS A 30 -2.94 -9.25 -2.74
C HIS A 30 -4.18 -9.75 -3.48
N GLN A 31 -5.36 -9.37 -3.00
CA GLN A 31 -6.62 -9.79 -3.60
C GLN A 31 -6.88 -9.14 -4.97
N ALA A 32 -6.41 -7.91 -5.18
CA ALA A 32 -6.50 -7.21 -6.46
C ALA A 32 -5.71 -7.94 -7.56
N PHE A 33 -4.47 -8.38 -7.26
CA PHE A 33 -3.69 -9.23 -8.17
C PHE A 33 -4.44 -10.51 -8.55
N LEU A 34 -5.02 -11.21 -7.56
CA LEU A 34 -5.78 -12.44 -7.83
C LEU A 34 -7.02 -12.20 -8.70
N ARG A 35 -7.62 -11.00 -8.62
CA ARG A 35 -8.76 -10.58 -9.45
C ARG A 35 -8.34 -10.04 -10.82
N GLY A 36 -7.06 -9.73 -11.05
CA GLY A 36 -6.61 -8.96 -12.21
C GLY A 36 -7.23 -7.56 -12.23
N GLU A 37 -7.34 -6.92 -11.06
CA GLU A 37 -7.98 -5.63 -10.89
C GLU A 37 -7.01 -4.48 -11.20
N ASP A 38 -7.41 -3.61 -12.12
CA ASP A 38 -6.77 -2.31 -12.40
C ASP A 38 -7.70 -1.19 -11.88
N SER A 39 -7.37 -0.62 -10.73
CA SER A 39 -8.22 0.38 -10.08
C SER A 39 -7.44 1.42 -9.29
N ARG A 40 -8.02 2.61 -9.15
CA ARG A 40 -7.46 3.67 -8.30
C ARG A 40 -7.22 3.23 -6.86
N LYS A 41 -8.05 2.31 -6.35
CA LYS A 41 -7.89 1.76 -5.00
C LYS A 41 -6.68 0.83 -4.91
N PHE A 42 -6.39 0.09 -5.98
CA PHE A 42 -5.17 -0.70 -6.11
C PHE A 42 -3.93 0.20 -6.20
N ASP A 43 -3.93 1.24 -7.04
CA ASP A 43 -2.80 2.19 -7.14
C ASP A 43 -2.49 2.86 -5.80
N ASN A 44 -3.54 3.29 -5.09
CA ASN A 44 -3.42 3.90 -3.76
C ASN A 44 -2.83 2.94 -2.71
N CYS A 45 -2.74 1.63 -2.99
CA CYS A 45 -2.01 0.71 -2.12
C CYS A 45 -0.51 1.02 -2.09
N PHE A 46 0.03 1.65 -3.13
CA PHE A 46 1.46 1.92 -3.29
C PHE A 46 1.82 3.41 -3.13
N GLU A 47 0.88 4.33 -3.39
CA GLU A 47 1.09 5.79 -3.40
C GLU A 47 1.07 6.48 -2.01
N MET A 48 1.34 5.74 -0.93
CA MET A 48 1.28 6.28 0.44
C MET A 48 2.66 6.58 1.04
N TRP A 49 3.65 6.93 0.22
CA TRP A 49 5.06 7.14 0.59
C TRP A 49 5.80 5.89 1.11
N ASP A 50 5.12 4.77 1.32
CA ASP A 50 5.68 3.50 1.81
C ASP A 50 5.43 2.33 0.84
N GLY A 51 5.17 2.60 -0.43
CA GLY A 51 4.89 1.59 -1.46
C GLY A 51 5.94 0.48 -1.55
N ALA A 52 7.22 0.81 -1.35
CA ALA A 52 8.31 -0.18 -1.31
C ALA A 52 8.11 -1.25 -0.22
N PHE A 53 7.51 -0.89 0.92
CA PHE A 53 7.18 -1.82 1.99
C PHE A 53 6.02 -2.75 1.60
N VAL A 54 5.02 -2.22 0.88
CA VAL A 54 3.88 -3.01 0.37
C VAL A 54 4.38 -4.00 -0.69
N VAL A 55 5.20 -3.56 -1.64
CA VAL A 55 5.86 -4.42 -2.63
C VAL A 55 6.65 -5.52 -1.93
N THR A 56 7.47 -5.18 -0.94
CA THR A 56 8.26 -6.16 -0.18
C THR A 56 7.38 -7.19 0.52
N ALA A 57 6.26 -6.77 1.11
CA ALA A 57 5.33 -7.68 1.75
C ALA A 57 4.69 -8.66 0.74
N LEU A 58 4.26 -8.17 -0.42
CA LEU A 58 3.68 -8.99 -1.48
C LEU A 58 4.70 -9.98 -2.07
N MET A 59 5.93 -9.52 -2.35
CA MET A 59 7.01 -10.37 -2.85
C MET A 59 7.43 -11.45 -1.85
N ARG A 60 7.30 -11.20 -0.55
CA ARG A 60 7.54 -12.24 0.48
C ARG A 60 6.37 -13.21 0.57
N ARG A 61 5.12 -12.73 0.49
CA ARG A 61 3.93 -13.59 0.49
C ARG A 61 3.94 -14.54 -0.71
N SER A 62 4.36 -14.08 -1.88
CA SER A 62 4.40 -14.89 -3.10
C SER A 62 5.40 -16.05 -3.06
N LEU A 63 6.35 -16.05 -2.11
CA LEU A 63 7.25 -17.19 -1.87
C LEU A 63 6.50 -18.42 -1.35
N SER A 64 5.41 -18.21 -0.61
CA SER A 64 4.57 -19.27 -0.05
C SER A 64 3.18 -19.36 -0.71
N ASP A 65 2.85 -18.41 -1.60
CA ASP A 65 1.58 -18.33 -2.32
C ASP A 65 1.83 -18.38 -3.85
N PRO A 66 1.75 -19.58 -4.45
CA PRO A 66 1.98 -19.75 -5.89
C PRO A 66 0.95 -19.04 -6.78
N GLU A 67 -0.28 -18.84 -6.29
CA GLU A 67 -1.32 -18.14 -7.06
C GLU A 67 -1.01 -16.66 -7.16
N LEU A 68 -0.66 -16.03 -6.02
CA LEU A 68 -0.18 -14.66 -6.02
C LEU A 68 1.07 -14.50 -6.89
N ARG A 69 2.03 -15.42 -6.79
CA ARG A 69 3.24 -15.37 -7.61
C ARG A 69 2.91 -15.32 -9.10
N ARG A 70 2.04 -16.22 -9.57
CA ARG A 70 1.61 -16.27 -10.97
C ARG A 70 0.84 -15.01 -11.38
N ALA A 71 -0.01 -14.48 -10.49
CA ALA A 71 -0.75 -13.26 -10.75
C ALA A 71 0.20 -12.05 -10.94
N ILE A 72 1.18 -11.89 -10.05
CA ILE A 72 2.21 -10.84 -10.19
C ILE A 72 3.03 -11.04 -11.48
N GLU A 73 3.50 -12.26 -11.76
CA GLU A 73 4.25 -12.56 -12.98
C GLU A 73 3.44 -12.29 -14.27
N LYS A 74 2.12 -12.43 -14.22
CA LYS A 74 1.21 -12.15 -15.35
C LYS A 74 1.00 -10.65 -15.57
N ASP A 75 0.87 -9.87 -14.49
CA ASP A 75 0.58 -8.43 -14.58
C ASP A 75 1.80 -7.60 -15.00
N PHE A 76 3.02 -8.10 -14.77
CA PHE A 76 4.24 -7.37 -15.09
C PHE A 76 4.91 -7.81 -16.40
N TYR A 77 5.42 -6.83 -17.15
CA TYR A 77 6.55 -7.06 -18.04
C TYR A 77 7.82 -7.40 -17.24
N SER A 78 8.79 -8.07 -17.87
CA SER A 78 10.02 -8.54 -17.20
C SER A 78 10.77 -7.45 -16.42
N ALA A 79 10.77 -6.21 -16.91
CA ALA A 79 11.39 -5.07 -16.23
C ALA A 79 10.70 -4.69 -14.90
N GLY A 80 9.37 -4.65 -14.86
CA GLY A 80 8.62 -4.32 -13.64
C GLY A 80 8.78 -5.39 -12.56
N LEU A 81 8.77 -6.67 -12.97
CA LEU A 81 9.04 -7.78 -12.04
C LEU A 81 10.45 -7.68 -11.43
N ALA A 82 11.46 -7.33 -12.24
CA ALA A 82 12.83 -7.15 -11.76
C ALA A 82 12.95 -5.96 -10.78
N GLN A 83 12.26 -4.85 -11.03
CA GLN A 83 12.20 -3.72 -10.10
C GLN A 83 11.58 -4.11 -8.75
N TRP A 84 10.51 -4.90 -8.76
CA TRP A 84 9.86 -5.39 -7.54
C TRP A 84 10.77 -6.33 -6.75
N GLN A 85 11.48 -7.23 -7.45
CA GLN A 85 12.49 -8.10 -6.84
C GLN A 85 13.63 -7.29 -6.21
N GLN A 86 14.15 -6.28 -6.92
CA GLN A 86 15.20 -5.40 -6.40
C GLN A 86 14.71 -4.60 -5.18
N THR A 87 13.47 -4.10 -5.22
CA THR A 87 12.85 -3.39 -4.10
C THR A 87 12.78 -4.29 -2.87
N ALA A 88 12.27 -5.52 -3.03
CA ALA A 88 12.20 -6.49 -1.94
C ALA A 88 13.59 -6.86 -1.38
N ALA A 89 14.60 -6.98 -2.25
CA ALA A 89 15.98 -7.24 -1.85
C ALA A 89 16.59 -6.07 -1.05
N SER A 90 16.30 -4.82 -1.42
CA SER A 90 16.79 -3.64 -0.70
C SER A 90 16.29 -3.57 0.75
N LEU A 91 15.11 -4.14 1.01
CA LEU A 91 14.48 -4.22 2.33
C LEU A 91 14.63 -5.60 3.00
N ALA A 92 15.48 -6.49 2.47
CA ALA A 92 15.69 -7.84 3.01
C ALA A 92 16.17 -7.85 4.48
N HIS A 93 16.92 -6.82 4.88
CA HIS A 93 17.40 -6.62 6.25
C HIS A 93 16.29 -6.30 7.27
N ILE A 94 15.07 -5.98 6.82
CA ILE A 94 13.91 -5.69 7.67
C ILE A 94 13.07 -6.97 7.83
N PRO A 95 12.88 -7.50 9.05
CA PRO A 95 12.00 -8.64 9.29
C PRO A 95 10.54 -8.36 8.88
N THR A 96 9.83 -9.38 8.39
CA THR A 96 8.46 -9.22 7.86
C THR A 96 7.48 -8.67 8.88
N ASP A 97 7.56 -9.10 10.13
CA ASP A 97 6.74 -8.62 11.24
C ASP A 97 7.01 -7.14 11.58
N LYS A 98 8.16 -6.60 11.18
CA LYS A 98 8.53 -5.20 11.39
C LYS A 98 8.15 -4.28 10.23
N LEU A 99 7.77 -4.81 9.06
CA LEU A 99 7.48 -4.00 7.87
C LEU A 99 6.41 -2.93 8.14
N SER A 100 5.31 -3.27 8.83
CA SER A 100 4.22 -2.33 9.13
C SER A 100 4.69 -1.15 9.99
N SER A 101 5.47 -1.42 11.04
CA SER A 101 6.02 -0.39 11.91
C SER A 101 7.05 0.49 11.19
N LYS A 102 7.92 -0.11 10.37
CA LYS A 102 8.92 0.63 9.58
C LYS A 102 8.28 1.48 8.49
N ALA A 103 7.25 0.96 7.82
CA ALA A 103 6.43 1.71 6.87
C ALA A 103 5.78 2.94 7.54
N ALA A 104 5.20 2.76 8.73
CA ALA A 104 4.63 3.88 9.49
C ALA A 104 5.68 4.93 9.91
N THR A 105 6.87 4.50 10.37
CA THR A 105 7.98 5.42 10.66
C THR A 105 8.42 6.17 9.41
N HIS A 106 8.54 5.47 8.28
CA HIS A 106 8.96 6.04 7.01
C HIS A 106 7.98 7.11 6.52
N ARG A 107 6.67 6.83 6.51
CA ARG A 107 5.64 7.84 6.16
C ARG A 107 5.76 9.11 6.99
N ARG A 108 5.91 8.97 8.31
CA ARG A 108 6.09 10.10 9.23
C ARG A 108 7.38 10.89 8.97
N GLN A 109 8.42 10.27 8.44
CA GLN A 109 9.66 10.95 8.07
C GLN A 109 9.47 11.75 6.79
N VAL A 110 8.86 11.15 5.77
CA VAL A 110 8.58 11.80 4.48
C VAL A 110 7.63 12.98 4.65
N GLU A 111 6.57 12.83 5.44
CA GLU A 111 5.64 13.92 5.77
C GLU A 111 6.35 15.12 6.44
N LYS A 112 7.47 14.89 7.13
CA LYS A 112 8.26 15.95 7.78
C LYS A 112 9.32 16.58 6.88
N SER A 113 9.72 15.92 5.79
CA SER A 113 10.60 16.49 4.77
C SER A 113 10.12 16.09 3.37
N PRO A 114 9.01 16.67 2.88
CA PRO A 114 8.43 16.29 1.59
C PRO A 114 9.31 16.66 0.40
N PHE A 115 10.29 17.57 0.57
CA PHE A 115 11.15 18.08 -0.50
C PHE A 115 12.40 17.22 -0.77
N ASP A 116 12.78 16.32 0.15
CA ASP A 116 13.97 15.45 0.00
C ASP A 116 13.62 14.01 -0.41
N PHE A 117 12.33 13.69 -0.52
CA PHE A 117 11.90 12.32 -0.77
C PHE A 117 11.80 12.01 -2.26
N GLN A 118 12.63 11.06 -2.71
CA GLN A 118 12.50 10.45 -4.03
C GLN A 118 11.96 9.02 -3.86
N GLN A 119 10.70 8.81 -4.25
CA GLN A 119 10.16 7.45 -4.33
C GLN A 119 10.93 6.67 -5.42
N PRO A 120 11.37 5.43 -5.18
CA PRO A 120 11.83 4.58 -6.26
C PRO A 120 10.71 4.45 -7.30
N SER A 121 11.03 4.65 -8.58
CA SER A 121 10.05 4.43 -9.65
C SER A 121 9.55 2.99 -9.55
N LEU A 122 8.22 2.83 -9.46
CA LEU A 122 7.57 1.53 -9.48
C LEU A 122 7.23 1.06 -10.92
N PHE A 123 7.66 1.85 -11.91
CA PHE A 123 7.42 1.67 -13.34
C PHE A 123 8.70 2.00 -14.12
#